data_AF-A0A960FYE8-F1
#
_entry.id   AF-A0A960FYE8-F1
#
_cell.length_a   1.000
_cell.length_b   1.000
_cell.length_c   1.000
_cell.angle_alpha   90.00
_cell.angle_beta   90.00
_cell.angle_gamma   90.00
#
_symmetry.space_group_name_H-M   'P 1'
#
loop_
_entity.id
_entity.type
_entity.pdbx_description
1 polymer ?
#
loop_
_entity_poly.entity_id
_entity_poly.type
_entity_poly.pdbx_seq_one_letter_code
_entity_poly.pdbx_strand_id
1 'polypeptide(L)'
;PAVRQLYRLQGFPSYLTDDERAYALLDAAAFDFSAHRANLAGMRAPTLVAWADDDPVISTETFQALAASVPPGPRLEFADGGHNVQKTHARDIAEAISNLVG
;
A
#
# COMPACT_ATOMS: atom_id res chain seq x y z
N PRO A 1 -23.93 7.40 -0.21
CA PRO A 1 -23.51 6.33 -1.15
C PRO A 1 -22.60 5.32 -0.46
N ALA A 2 -22.71 4.02 -0.78
CA ALA A 2 -21.87 2.97 -0.18
C ALA A 2 -20.37 3.27 -0.35
N VAL A 3 -19.99 3.82 -1.50
CA VAL A 3 -18.62 4.25 -1.83
C VAL A 3 -18.06 5.28 -0.84
N ARG A 4 -18.89 6.22 -0.32
CA ARG A 4 -18.43 7.20 0.69
C ARG A 4 -18.10 6.55 2.02
N GLN A 5 -18.84 5.52 2.40
CA GLN A 5 -18.65 4.81 3.66
C GLN A 5 -17.42 3.90 3.58
N LEU A 6 -17.23 3.23 2.43
CA LEU A 6 -16.03 2.46 2.14
C LEU A 6 -14.77 3.33 2.26
N TYR A 7 -14.72 4.48 1.57
CA TYR A 7 -13.55 5.37 1.62
C TYR A 7 -13.24 5.87 3.04
N ARG A 8 -14.27 6.19 3.83
CA ARG A 8 -14.09 6.63 5.21
C ARG A 8 -13.49 5.54 6.10
N LEU A 9 -13.97 4.30 5.95
CA LEU A 9 -13.45 3.16 6.71
C LEU A 9 -11.99 2.85 6.37
N GLN A 10 -11.57 3.16 5.15
CA GLN A 10 -10.21 2.96 4.66
C GLN A 10 -9.27 4.15 4.97
N GLY A 11 -9.77 5.17 5.69
CA GLY A 11 -8.98 6.35 6.06
C GLY A 11 -8.72 7.35 4.93
N PHE A 12 -9.47 7.27 3.82
CA PHE A 12 -9.38 8.25 2.74
C PHE A 12 -10.04 9.59 3.11
N PRO A 13 -9.56 10.72 2.53
CA PRO A 13 -10.08 12.04 2.86
C PRO A 13 -11.59 12.19 2.60
N SER A 14 -12.27 12.89 3.52
CA SER A 14 -13.72 13.10 3.44
C SER A 14 -14.14 14.10 2.36
N TYR A 15 -13.23 14.96 1.90
CA TYR A 15 -13.51 16.04 0.94
C TYR A 15 -13.61 15.59 -0.53
N LEU A 16 -13.36 14.32 -0.83
CA LEU A 16 -13.51 13.79 -2.18
C LEU A 16 -14.98 13.85 -2.65
N THR A 17 -15.19 14.23 -3.90
CA THR A 17 -16.46 14.11 -4.63
C THR A 17 -16.79 12.64 -4.92
N ASP A 18 -18.03 12.34 -5.31
CA ASP A 18 -18.39 10.96 -5.67
C ASP A 18 -17.74 10.50 -6.97
N ASP A 19 -17.57 11.41 -7.93
CA ASP A 19 -16.88 11.13 -9.19
C ASP A 19 -15.40 10.81 -8.94
N GLU A 20 -14.70 11.58 -8.11
CA GLU A 20 -13.30 11.29 -7.74
C GLU A 20 -13.15 9.92 -7.09
N ARG A 21 -14.09 9.52 -6.23
CA ARG A 21 -14.10 8.17 -5.63
C ARG A 21 -14.37 7.08 -6.67
N ALA A 22 -15.28 7.34 -7.62
CA ALA A 22 -15.61 6.39 -8.67
C ALA A 22 -14.43 6.20 -9.63
N TYR A 23 -13.74 7.28 -10.02
CA TYR A 23 -12.55 7.21 -10.87
C TYR A 23 -11.42 6.44 -10.21
N ALA A 24 -11.15 6.69 -8.92
CA ALA A 24 -10.12 5.94 -8.20
C ALA A 24 -10.46 4.44 -8.07
N LEU A 25 -11.74 4.07 -7.95
CA LEU A 25 -12.14 2.66 -8.00
C LEU A 25 -12.00 2.04 -9.39
N LEU A 26 -12.33 2.78 -10.45
CA LEU A 26 -12.17 2.32 -11.83
C LEU A 26 -10.70 2.14 -12.20
N ASP A 27 -9.84 3.05 -11.76
CA ASP A 27 -8.38 2.96 -11.92
C ASP A 27 -7.84 1.71 -11.21
N ALA A 28 -8.23 1.51 -9.94
CA ALA A 28 -7.87 0.31 -9.20
C ALA A 28 -8.42 -0.98 -9.84
N ALA A 29 -9.57 -0.92 -10.53
CA ALA A 29 -10.13 -2.08 -11.22
C ALA A 29 -9.45 -2.37 -12.57
N ALA A 30 -8.74 -1.39 -13.14
CA ALA A 30 -8.07 -1.52 -14.44
C ALA A 30 -6.69 -2.19 -14.36
N PHE A 31 -6.28 -2.70 -13.19
CA PHE A 31 -4.97 -3.34 -13.02
C PHE A 31 -4.82 -4.63 -13.83
N ASP A 32 -3.76 -4.70 -14.63
CA ASP A 32 -3.28 -5.93 -15.26
C ASP A 32 -2.30 -6.65 -14.31
N PHE A 33 -2.84 -7.56 -13.51
CA PHE A 33 -2.04 -8.33 -12.54
C PHE A 33 -0.95 -9.18 -13.20
N SER A 34 -1.12 -9.60 -14.46
CA SER A 34 -0.10 -10.36 -15.19
C SER A 34 1.09 -9.46 -15.53
N ALA A 35 0.81 -8.27 -16.07
CA ALA A 35 1.84 -7.27 -16.34
C ALA A 35 2.56 -6.83 -15.06
N HIS A 36 1.83 -6.58 -13.97
CA HIS A 36 2.44 -6.26 -12.68
C HIS A 36 3.38 -7.35 -12.19
N ARG A 37 2.97 -8.63 -12.25
CA ARG A 37 3.83 -9.75 -11.83
C ARG A 37 5.11 -9.83 -12.66
N ALA A 38 5.03 -9.63 -13.97
CA ALA A 38 6.19 -9.59 -14.85
C ALA A 38 7.15 -8.44 -14.49
N ASN A 39 6.59 -7.26 -14.17
CA ASN A 39 7.38 -6.10 -13.75
C ASN A 39 8.10 -6.35 -12.42
N LEU A 40 7.42 -6.93 -11.43
CA LEU A 40 8.04 -7.27 -10.13
C LEU A 40 9.20 -8.25 -10.31
N ALA A 41 9.04 -9.27 -11.16
CA ALA A 41 10.10 -10.25 -11.46
C ALA A 41 11.34 -9.61 -12.13
N GLY A 42 11.18 -8.48 -12.81
CA GLY A 42 12.28 -7.72 -13.43
C GLY A 42 12.97 -6.71 -12.51
N MET A 43 12.47 -6.50 -11.29
CA MET A 43 13.05 -5.54 -10.35
C MET A 43 14.42 -5.99 -9.87
N ARG A 44 15.33 -5.02 -9.71
CA ARG A 44 16.70 -5.25 -9.21
C ARG A 44 17.09 -4.36 -8.04
N ALA A 45 16.37 -3.26 -7.84
CA ALA A 45 16.64 -2.32 -6.75
C ALA A 45 16.19 -2.92 -5.41
N PRO A 46 16.99 -2.78 -4.34
CA PRO A 46 16.51 -3.04 -2.98
C PRO A 46 15.18 -2.34 -2.73
N THR A 47 14.22 -3.07 -2.20
CA THR A 47 12.84 -2.57 -2.08
C THR A 47 12.43 -2.58 -0.62
N LEU A 48 11.95 -1.45 -0.09
CA LEU A 48 11.26 -1.40 1.20
C LEU A 48 9.79 -1.78 0.99
N VAL A 49 9.26 -2.64 1.85
CA VAL A 49 7.83 -2.95 1.90
C VAL A 49 7.34 -2.73 3.33
N ALA A 50 6.27 -1.96 3.50
CA ALA A 50 5.70 -1.63 4.79
C ALA A 50 4.19 -1.82 4.77
N TRP A 51 3.61 -2.37 5.85
CA TRP A 51 2.18 -2.61 5.99
C TRP A 51 1.75 -2.64 7.45
N ALA A 52 0.44 -2.55 7.69
CA ALA A 52 -0.17 -2.75 8.99
C ALA A 52 -1.12 -3.93 8.98
N ASP A 53 -1.19 -4.67 10.09
CA ASP A 53 -2.08 -5.82 10.25
C ASP A 53 -3.56 -5.45 10.31
N ASP A 54 -3.86 -4.19 10.66
CA ASP A 54 -5.22 -3.66 10.70
C ASP A 54 -5.64 -2.94 9.40
N ASP A 55 -4.91 -3.12 8.28
CA ASP A 55 -5.31 -2.59 6.97
C ASP A 55 -6.66 -3.20 6.53
N PRO A 56 -7.74 -2.39 6.40
CA PRO A 56 -9.06 -2.90 6.04
C PRO A 56 -9.23 -3.13 4.52
N VAL A 57 -8.20 -2.87 3.71
CA VAL A 57 -8.22 -2.92 2.25
C VAL A 57 -7.42 -4.08 1.71
N ILE A 58 -6.21 -4.28 2.23
CA ILE A 58 -5.25 -5.27 1.75
C ILE A 58 -4.87 -6.18 2.91
N SER A 59 -4.98 -7.50 2.72
CA SER A 59 -4.66 -8.46 3.78
C SER A 59 -3.15 -8.58 4.02
N THR A 60 -2.75 -8.92 5.23
CA THR A 60 -1.35 -9.19 5.61
C THR A 60 -0.70 -10.20 4.67
N GLU A 61 -1.40 -11.27 4.27
CA GLU A 61 -0.85 -12.28 3.35
C GLU A 61 -0.53 -11.70 1.97
N THR A 62 -1.29 -10.70 1.51
CA THR A 62 -1.05 -10.03 0.23
C THR A 62 0.23 -9.19 0.30
N PHE A 63 0.43 -8.46 1.40
CA PHE A 63 1.67 -7.71 1.64
C PHE A 63 2.89 -8.64 1.77
N GLN A 64 2.75 -9.74 2.49
CA GLN A 64 3.81 -10.75 2.63
C GLN A 64 4.17 -11.39 1.28
N ALA A 65 3.17 -11.68 0.43
CA ALA A 65 3.39 -12.17 -0.92
C ALA A 65 4.13 -11.14 -1.79
N LEU A 66 3.77 -9.86 -1.71
CA LEU A 66 4.48 -8.77 -2.38
C LEU A 66 5.93 -8.70 -1.89
N ALA A 67 6.13 -8.66 -0.56
CA ALA A 67 7.43 -8.61 0.10
C ALA A 67 8.37 -9.74 -0.31
N ALA A 68 7.84 -10.95 -0.55
CA ALA A 68 8.59 -12.11 -1.03
C ALA A 68 8.89 -12.06 -2.53
N SER A 69 8.09 -11.33 -3.31
CA SER A 69 8.22 -11.24 -4.78
C SER A 69 9.16 -10.15 -5.29
N VAL A 70 9.60 -9.24 -4.41
CA VAL A 70 10.48 -8.12 -4.75
C VAL A 70 11.88 -8.29 -4.15
N PRO A 71 12.92 -7.61 -4.68
CA PRO A 71 14.26 -7.72 -4.14
C PRO A 71 14.36 -7.43 -2.63
N PRO A 72 15.35 -8.01 -1.92
CA PRO A 72 15.53 -7.80 -0.49
C PRO A 72 15.70 -6.31 -0.12
N GLY A 73 15.16 -5.94 1.03
CA GLY A 73 15.23 -4.62 1.64
C GLY A 73 14.42 -4.63 2.95
N PRO A 74 14.19 -3.46 3.58
CA PRO A 74 13.43 -3.40 4.82
C PRO A 74 12.01 -3.98 4.65
N ARG A 75 11.53 -4.70 5.66
CA ARG A 75 10.16 -5.20 5.79
C ARG A 75 9.63 -4.69 7.12
N LEU A 76 8.73 -3.71 7.06
CA LEU A 76 8.16 -3.07 8.24
C LEU A 76 6.72 -3.53 8.41
N GLU A 77 6.51 -4.35 9.43
CA GLU A 77 5.20 -4.83 9.83
C GLU A 77 4.78 -4.06 11.08
N PHE A 78 3.62 -3.44 11.02
CA PHE A 78 3.04 -2.69 12.13
C PHE A 78 1.76 -3.37 12.61
N ALA A 79 1.55 -3.40 13.93
CA ALA A 79 0.31 -3.95 14.49
C ALA A 79 -0.92 -3.07 14.19
N ASP A 80 -0.71 -1.77 13.94
CA ASP A 80 -1.73 -0.78 13.63
C ASP A 80 -1.26 0.21 12.54
N GLY A 81 -2.16 1.07 12.08
CA GLY A 81 -1.84 2.14 11.12
C GLY A 81 -2.78 2.21 9.91
N GLY A 82 -3.60 1.17 9.75
CA GLY A 82 -4.55 1.01 8.67
C GLY A 82 -3.90 1.09 7.29
N HIS A 83 -4.68 1.51 6.30
CA HIS A 83 -4.25 1.53 4.90
C HIS A 83 -3.16 2.57 4.58
N ASN A 84 -2.88 3.50 5.49
CA ASN A 84 -1.98 4.63 5.24
C ASN A 84 -0.85 4.67 6.26
N VAL A 85 -0.07 3.58 6.35
CA VAL A 85 1.06 3.47 7.29
C VAL A 85 2.10 4.58 7.13
N GLN A 86 2.23 5.17 5.95
CA GLN A 86 3.08 6.35 5.71
C GLN A 86 2.63 7.61 6.46
N LYS A 87 1.38 7.65 6.95
CA LYS A 87 0.86 8.75 7.77
C LYS A 87 0.97 8.45 9.26
N THR A 88 0.72 7.19 9.65
CA THR A 88 0.70 6.79 11.08
C THR A 88 2.09 6.47 11.61
N HIS A 89 2.94 5.85 10.78
CA HIS A 89 4.32 5.43 11.08
C HIS A 89 5.34 6.19 10.23
N ALA A 90 5.05 7.46 9.94
CA ALA A 90 5.82 8.30 9.05
C ALA A 90 7.31 8.38 9.43
N ARG A 91 7.60 8.42 10.74
CA ARG A 91 8.97 8.51 11.25
C ARG A 91 9.75 7.23 10.97
N ASP A 92 9.19 6.07 11.29
CA ASP A 92 9.85 4.78 11.13
C ASP A 92 10.10 4.48 9.65
N ILE A 93 9.12 4.81 8.80
CA ILE A 93 9.25 4.69 7.35
C ILE A 93 10.31 5.64 6.80
N ALA A 94 10.34 6.90 7.25
CA ALA A 94 11.35 7.87 6.82
C ALA A 94 12.78 7.47 7.23
N GLU A 95 12.95 6.91 8.42
CA GLU A 95 14.22 6.37 8.89
C GLU A 95 14.67 5.18 8.04
N ALA A 96 13.76 4.23 7.77
CA ALA A 96 14.06 3.08 6.94
C ALA A 96 14.38 3.45 5.48
N ILE A 97 13.72 4.48 4.93
CA ILE A 97 14.05 5.03 3.61
C ILE A 97 15.46 5.63 3.63
N SER A 98 15.78 6.48 4.61
CA SER A 98 17.10 7.10 4.74
C SER A 98 18.20 6.04 4.81
N ASN A 99 18.02 5.02 5.64
CA ASN A 99 18.97 3.92 5.78
C ASN A 99 19.11 3.06 4.51
N LEU A 100 18.07 2.96 3.69
CA LEU A 100 18.10 2.19 2.45
C LEU A 100 18.88 2.92 1.35
N VAL A 101 18.81 4.25 1.30
CA VAL A 101 19.40 5.05 0.22
C VAL A 101 20.78 5.62 0.56
N GLY A 102 21.12 5.74 1.86
CA GLY A 102 22.38 6.35 2.35
C GLY A 102 22.23 7.82 2.68
#